data_AF-A0A6N6SIB3-F1
#
_entry.id   AF-A0A6N6SIB3-F1
#
_cell.length_a   1.000
_cell.length_b   1.000
_cell.length_c   1.000
_cell.angle_alpha   90.00
_cell.angle_beta   90.00
_cell.angle_gamma   90.00
#
_symmetry.space_group_name_H-M   'P 1'
#
loop_
_entity.id
_entity.type
_entity.pdbx_description
1 polymer ?
#
loop_
_entity_poly.entity_id
_entity_poly.type
_entity_poly.pdbx_seq_one_letter_code
_entity_poly.pdbx_strand_id
1 'polypeptide(L)' 'MPLLLLILLASVVVYLWLARRGSTLTRACRWRLDQAGGPKHYRCAACGAETDGRPRHCLRGR' A
#
# COMPACT_ATOMS: atom_id res chain seq x y z
N MET A 1 34.64 -10.11 9.43
CA MET A 1 33.35 -10.71 9.87
C MET A 1 32.27 -9.73 10.38
N PRO A 2 32.47 -8.39 10.49
CA PRO A 2 31.35 -7.45 10.69
C PRO A 2 30.87 -6.77 9.39
N LEU A 3 31.74 -6.70 8.38
CA LEU A 3 31.44 -6.02 7.10
C LEU A 3 30.25 -6.64 6.35
N LEU A 4 30.18 -7.96 6.31
CA LEU A 4 29.09 -8.70 5.66
C LEU A 4 27.73 -8.40 6.31
N LEU A 5 27.70 -8.28 7.65
CA LEU A 5 26.48 -7.93 8.39
C LEU A 5 26.02 -6.51 8.07
N LEU A 6 26.94 -5.55 7.92
CA LEU A 6 26.60 -4.19 7.54
C LEU A 6 26.05 -4.10 6.12
N ILE A 7 26.64 -4.84 5.18
CA ILE A 7 26.16 -4.91 3.79
C ILE A 7 24.77 -5.54 3.74
N LEU A 8 24.55 -6.62 4.49
CA LEU A 8 23.25 -7.28 4.58
C LEU A 8 22.19 -6.35 5.22
N LEU A 9 22.56 -5.62 6.28
CA LEU A 9 21.66 -4.66 6.90
C LEU A 9 21.26 -3.56 5.91
N ALA A 10 22.24 -2.98 5.21
CA ALA A 10 22.00 -1.93 4.23
C ALA A 10 21.11 -2.43 3.08
N SER A 11 21.36 -3.62 2.56
CA SER A 11 20.56 -4.19 1.46
C SER A 11 19.12 -4.48 1.90
N VAL A 12 18.91 -5.03 3.09
CA VAL A 12 17.57 -5.26 3.66
C VAL A 12 16.82 -3.94 3.85
N VAL A 13 17.47 -2.91 4.40
CA VAL A 13 16.85 -1.58 4.59
C VAL A 13 16.46 -0.97 3.25
N VAL A 14 17.35 -1.00 2.26
CA VAL A 14 17.08 -0.51 0.90
C VAL A 14 15.93 -1.27 0.25
N TYR A 15 15.92 -2.60 0.35
CA TYR A 15 14.86 -3.44 -0.18
C TYR A 15 13.50 -3.12 0.46
N LEU A 16 13.45 -3.03 1.79
CA LEU A 16 12.22 -2.67 2.52
C LEU A 16 11.73 -1.26 2.16
N TRP A 17 12.64 -0.31 1.94
CA TRP A 17 12.30 1.03 1.49
C TRP A 17 11.68 1.04 0.09
N LEU A 18 12.29 0.32 -0.86
CA LEU A 18 11.76 0.14 -2.21
C LEU A 18 10.40 -0.57 -2.20
N ALA A 19 10.26 -1.63 -1.41
CA ALA A 19 9.00 -2.38 -1.28
C ALA A 19 7.87 -1.51 -0.69
N ARG A 20 8.19 -0.62 0.26
CA ARG A 20 7.21 0.31 0.85
C ARG A 20 6.81 1.45 -0.10
N ARG A 21 7.65 1.87 -1.05
CA ARG A 21 7.29 2.93 -2.02
C ARG A 21 6.14 2.55 -2.95
N GLY A 22 5.95 1.26 -3.22
CA GLY A 22 4.90 0.76 -4.13
C GLY A 22 3.49 0.68 -3.54
N SER A 23 3.33 0.79 -2.22
CA SER A 23 2.04 0.67 -1.55
C SER A 23 1.90 1.75 -0.48
N THR A 24 1.04 2.72 -0.75
CA THR A 24 0.64 3.71 0.26
C THR A 24 -0.58 3.24 1.06
N LEU A 25 -0.96 1.96 0.93
CA LEU A 25 -1.96 1.35 1.81
C LEU A 25 -1.37 1.26 3.23
N THR A 26 -1.62 2.29 4.01
CA THR A 26 -1.39 2.27 5.46
C THR A 26 -2.51 1.50 6.15
N ARG A 27 -2.36 1.18 7.44
CA ARG A 27 -3.46 0.64 8.27
C ARG A 27 -4.71 1.53 8.30
N ALA A 28 -4.58 2.81 7.92
CA ALA A 28 -5.67 3.76 7.84
C ALA A 28 -6.48 3.66 6.54
N CYS A 29 -6.10 2.80 5.60
CA CYS A 29 -6.84 2.56 4.36
C CYS A 29 -7.31 1.10 4.29
N ARG A 30 -8.63 0.88 4.29
CA ARG A 30 -9.28 -0.44 4.22
C ARG A 30 -10.17 -0.52 3.00
N TRP A 31 -9.57 -0.82 1.85
CA TRP A 31 -10.29 -1.02 0.61
C TRP A 31 -11.15 -2.29 0.67
N ARG A 32 -12.41 -2.16 0.28
CA ARG A 32 -13.37 -3.25 0.12
C ARG A 32 -13.97 -3.15 -1.28
N LEU A 33 -14.25 -4.30 -1.88
CA LEU A 33 -15.03 -4.33 -3.11
C LEU A 33 -16.47 -3.96 -2.74
N ASP A 34 -16.98 -2.89 -3.34
CA ASP A 34 -18.35 -2.44 -3.13
C ASP A 34 -19.18 -2.83 -4.36
N GLN A 35 -19.98 -3.87 -4.19
CA GLN A 35 -20.80 -4.41 -5.27
C GLN A 35 -21.95 -3.47 -5.65
N ALA A 36 -22.27 -2.46 -4.82
CA ALA A 36 -23.30 -1.48 -5.14
C ALA A 36 -22.86 -0.52 -6.25
N GLY A 37 -21.56 -0.22 -6.35
CA GLY A 37 -21.00 0.64 -7.40
C GLY A 37 -20.61 -0.09 -8.68
N GLY A 38 -20.74 -1.42 -8.72
CA GLY A 38 -20.45 -2.26 -9.89
C GLY A 38 -19.27 -3.23 -9.73
N PRO A 39 -18.97 -4.05 -10.75
CA PRO A 39 -18.07 -5.21 -10.64
C PRO A 39 -16.59 -4.87 -10.41
N LYS A 40 -16.21 -3.60 -10.51
CA LYS A 40 -14.82 -3.12 -10.29
C LYS A 40 -14.75 -1.95 -9.32
N HIS A 41 -15.83 -1.66 -8.61
CA HIS A 41 -15.88 -0.52 -7.71
C HIS A 41 -15.31 -0.91 -6.34
N TYR A 42 -14.30 -0.20 -5.89
CA TYR A 42 -13.69 -0.37 -4.59
C TYR A 42 -13.91 0.88 -3.76
N ARG A 43 -14.34 0.68 -2.53
CA ARG A 43 -14.56 1.74 -1.56
C ARG A 43 -13.75 1.51 -0.31
N CYS A 44 -13.12 2.55 0.21
CA CYS A 44 -12.36 2.48 1.44
C CYS A 44 -13.28 2.67 2.65
N ALA A 45 -13.38 1.65 3.51
CA ALA A 45 -14.19 1.72 4.73
C ALA A 45 -13.64 2.67 5.81
N ALA A 46 -12.42 3.16 5.65
CA ALA A 46 -11.75 4.02 6.64
C ALA A 46 -11.72 5.51 6.24
N CYS A 47 -11.53 5.83 4.96
CA CYS A 47 -11.51 7.21 4.47
C CYS A 47 -12.66 7.55 3.51
N GLY A 48 -13.49 6.59 3.10
CA GLY A 48 -14.59 6.81 2.17
C GLY A 48 -14.18 7.00 0.70
N ALA A 49 -12.88 6.98 0.38
CA ALA A 49 -12.43 7.11 -0.99
C ALA A 49 -12.92 5.95 -1.88
N GLU A 50 -13.22 6.25 -3.13
CA GLU A 50 -13.75 5.33 -4.13
C GLU A 50 -12.79 5.26 -5.32
N THR A 51 -12.67 4.08 -5.92
CA THR A 51 -11.88 3.89 -7.14
C THR A 51 -12.42 2.72 -7.93
N ASP A 52 -12.31 2.81 -9.25
CA ASP A 52 -12.59 1.68 -10.13
C ASP A 52 -11.28 0.95 -10.43
N GLY A 53 -11.22 -0.34 -10.08
CA GLY A 53 -10.03 -1.19 -10.21
C GLY A 53 -9.31 -1.43 -8.88
N ARG A 54 -8.37 -2.40 -8.88
CA ARG A 54 -7.74 -2.89 -7.65
C ARG A 54 -6.84 -1.80 -7.02
N PRO A 55 -7.19 -1.28 -5.82
CA PRO A 55 -6.49 -0.13 -5.24
C PRO A 55 -5.08 -0.51 -4.76
N ARG A 56 -4.08 0.24 -5.23
CA ARG A 56 -2.67 0.12 -4.82
C ARG A 56 -2.20 1.26 -3.92
N HIS A 57 -2.99 2.33 -3.84
CA HIS A 57 -2.69 3.53 -3.06
C HIS A 57 -3.87 3.95 -2.20
N CYS A 58 -3.57 4.58 -1.07
CA CYS A 58 -4.58 5.26 -0.26
C CYS A 58 -4.92 6.61 -0.93
N LEU A 59 -6.17 6.82 -1.33
CA LEU A 59 -6.65 8.06 -1.94
C LEU A 59 -7.19 9.08 -0.91
N ARG A 60 -6.74 8.96 0.35
CA ARG A 60 -7.17 9.90 1.41
C ARG A 60 -6.63 11.29 1.11
N GLY A 61 -7.51 12.27 0.94
CA GLY A 61 -7.14 13.68 0.73
C GLY A 61 -6.79 14.05 -0.71
N ARG A 62 -7.15 13.21 -1.68
CA ARG A 62 -7.22 13.56 -3.10
C ARG A 62 -8.69 13.72 -3.48
#